data_AF-A0A839IYE5-F1
#
_entry.id   AF-A0A839IYE5-F1
#
_cell.length_a   1.000
_cell.length_b   1.000
_cell.length_c   1.000
_cell.angle_alpha   90.00
_cell.angle_beta   90.00
_cell.angle_gamma   90.00
#
_symmetry.space_group_name_H-M   'P 1'
#
loop_
_entity.id
_entity.type
_entity.pdbx_description
1 polymer ?
#
loop_
_entity_poly.entity_id
_entity_poly.type
_entity_poly.pdbx_seq_one_letter_code
_entity_poly.pdbx_strand_id
1 'polypeptide(L)'
;MALKESEVYKALLSSYGSEVKSISELSYDSSNQRSFIDSYVLGLDFDSIANCNGRASNERSPDSLFYNDGVLYFVEFKSGVNAKKEDIRLKIHEACATLFFFCKENIESFEKDDFFRLNIKYGVVFRDKSKGRKAMYNALSRSVAKYSLNNLEGYIISEAATVSKGQYILKMLRDATGWKVPYIELHSGTNIKFFC
;
A
#
# COMPACT_ATOMS: atom_id res chain seq x y z
N MET A 1 21.85 -8.55 14.09
CA MET A 1 21.56 -7.19 13.61
C MET A 1 20.52 -7.28 12.51
N ALA A 2 19.25 -7.00 12.82
CA ALA A 2 18.18 -6.89 11.84
C ALA A 2 16.94 -6.31 12.55
N LEU A 3 16.77 -4.98 12.52
CA LEU A 3 15.55 -4.27 12.95
C LEU A 3 15.42 -2.92 12.21
N LYS A 4 15.95 -2.82 10.98
CA LYS A 4 16.03 -1.56 10.23
C LYS A 4 14.66 -1.06 9.80
N GLU A 5 13.70 -1.93 9.48
CA GLU A 5 12.34 -1.54 9.12
C GLU A 5 11.63 -0.80 10.26
N SER A 6 11.88 -1.24 11.50
CA SER A 6 11.31 -0.59 12.69
C SER A 6 11.89 0.81 12.91
N GLU A 7 13.18 0.98 12.62
CA GLU A 7 13.88 2.26 12.71
C GLU A 7 13.42 3.21 11.61
N VAL A 8 13.31 2.71 10.38
CA VAL A 8 12.76 3.44 9.23
C VAL A 8 11.34 3.93 9.53
N TYR A 9 10.46 3.05 10.01
CA TYR A 9 9.09 3.43 10.32
C TYR A 9 9.02 4.43 11.48
N LYS A 10 9.84 4.27 12.54
CA LYS A 10 9.91 5.24 13.64
C LYS A 10 10.43 6.61 13.19
N ALA A 11 11.43 6.64 12.32
CA ALA A 11 11.94 7.89 11.74
C ALA A 11 10.86 8.58 10.94
N LEU A 12 10.13 7.83 10.08
CA LEU A 12 8.99 8.35 9.34
C LEU A 12 7.90 8.93 10.25
N LEU A 13 7.52 8.21 11.31
CA LEU A 13 6.54 8.71 12.28
C LEU A 13 7.02 9.94 13.07
N SER A 14 8.33 10.07 13.26
CA SER A 14 8.90 11.23 13.95
C SER A 14 8.81 12.50 13.08
N SER A 15 9.00 12.36 11.77
CA SER A 15 8.93 13.47 10.81
C SER A 15 7.50 13.75 10.30
N TYR A 16 6.67 12.71 10.16
CA TYR A 16 5.35 12.76 9.52
C TYR A 16 4.24 12.20 10.41
N GLY A 17 4.39 12.28 11.74
CA GLY A 17 3.39 11.76 12.69
C GLY A 17 2.00 12.41 12.55
N SER A 18 1.91 13.63 12.02
CA SER A 18 0.64 14.31 11.70
C SER A 18 -0.11 13.67 10.54
N GLU A 19 0.58 12.94 9.67
CA GLU A 19 0.03 12.30 8.48
C GLU A 19 -0.42 10.86 8.75
N VAL A 20 -0.50 10.45 10.01
CA VAL A 20 -1.09 9.17 10.41
C VAL A 20 -2.61 9.29 10.37
N LYS A 21 -3.23 8.55 9.45
CA LYS A 21 -4.66 8.63 9.14
C LYS A 21 -5.31 7.26 9.27
N SER A 22 -6.63 7.23 9.45
CA SER A 22 -7.38 5.99 9.44
C SER A 22 -7.39 5.35 8.05
N ILE A 23 -7.54 4.03 7.95
CA ILE A 23 -7.72 3.34 6.66
C ILE A 23 -8.92 3.91 5.89
N SER A 24 -9.95 4.41 6.59
CA SER A 24 -11.05 5.14 5.97
C SER A 24 -10.59 6.36 5.18
N GLU A 25 -9.72 7.18 5.77
CA GLU A 25 -9.16 8.37 5.13
C GLU A 25 -8.17 8.01 4.04
N LEU A 26 -7.29 7.03 4.27
CA LEU A 26 -6.30 6.56 3.30
C LEU A 26 -6.95 5.93 2.06
N SER A 27 -8.15 5.36 2.21
CA SER A 27 -8.91 4.75 1.11
C SER A 27 -9.98 5.68 0.53
N TYR A 28 -9.94 6.97 0.86
CA TYR A 28 -10.91 7.96 0.41
C TYR A 28 -10.79 8.24 -1.09
N ASP A 29 -11.89 8.03 -1.81
CA ASP A 29 -11.98 8.35 -3.23
C ASP A 29 -12.66 9.71 -3.40
N SER A 30 -11.85 10.73 -3.70
CA SER A 30 -12.30 12.09 -3.97
C SER A 30 -13.30 12.19 -5.12
N SER A 31 -13.21 11.31 -6.12
CA SER A 31 -14.10 11.30 -7.29
C SER A 31 -15.51 10.82 -6.93
N ASN A 32 -15.63 9.93 -5.94
CA ASN A 32 -16.90 9.40 -5.48
C ASN A 32 -17.32 9.94 -4.10
N GLN A 33 -16.54 10.88 -3.55
CA GLN A 33 -16.72 11.49 -2.22
C GLN A 33 -17.02 10.48 -1.11
N ARG A 34 -16.29 9.36 -1.11
CA ARG A 34 -16.48 8.29 -0.12
C ARG A 34 -15.24 7.44 0.09
N SER A 35 -15.11 6.89 1.28
CA SER A 35 -14.12 5.86 1.60
C SER A 35 -14.44 4.54 0.92
N PHE A 36 -13.40 3.83 0.49
CA PHE A 36 -13.56 2.48 -0.05
C PHE A 36 -13.76 1.46 1.08
N ILE A 37 -13.02 1.62 2.17
CA ILE A 37 -13.01 0.72 3.33
C ILE A 37 -13.25 1.56 4.57
N ASP A 38 -14.22 1.19 5.40
CA ASP A 38 -14.33 1.80 6.74
C ASP A 38 -13.50 0.99 7.75
N SER A 39 -12.52 1.64 8.37
CA SER A 39 -11.73 1.10 9.48
C SER A 39 -11.02 2.24 10.22
N TYR A 40 -11.07 2.21 11.55
CA TYR A 40 -10.40 3.17 12.43
C TYR A 40 -8.90 2.88 12.62
N VAL A 41 -8.42 1.74 12.10
CA VAL A 41 -7.00 1.38 12.21
C VAL A 41 -6.16 2.37 11.43
N LEU A 42 -5.05 2.78 12.03
CA LEU A 42 -4.20 3.83 11.52
C LEU A 42 -3.10 3.29 10.60
N GLY A 43 -2.75 4.08 9.59
CA GLY A 43 -1.58 3.92 8.73
C GLY A 43 -0.96 5.28 8.44
N LEU A 44 0.28 5.28 7.94
CA LEU A 44 0.92 6.50 7.48
C LEU A 44 0.40 6.84 6.08
N ASP A 45 -0.08 8.06 5.86
CA ASP A 45 -0.37 8.59 4.53
C ASP A 45 0.96 8.88 3.81
N PHE A 46 1.27 8.04 2.84
CA PHE A 46 2.56 8.12 2.15
C PHE A 46 2.51 9.15 1.00
N ASP A 47 1.33 9.53 0.52
CA ASP A 47 1.15 10.63 -0.46
C ASP A 47 1.50 12.00 0.12
N SER A 48 1.47 12.12 1.45
CA SER A 48 1.83 13.35 2.16
C SER A 48 3.34 13.48 2.44
N ILE A 49 4.14 12.46 2.11
CA ILE A 49 5.58 12.48 2.35
C ILE A 49 6.27 13.29 1.27
N ALA A 50 7.04 14.30 1.69
CA ALA A 50 7.73 15.17 0.78
C ALA A 50 8.80 14.41 -0.01
N ASN A 51 8.96 14.78 -1.28
CA ASN A 51 9.97 14.18 -2.12
C ASN A 51 11.38 14.58 -1.66
N CYS A 52 12.16 13.60 -1.21
CA CYS A 52 13.56 13.78 -0.79
C CYS A 52 14.57 13.68 -1.96
N ASN A 53 14.13 13.54 -3.22
CA ASN A 53 15.03 13.38 -4.37
C ASN A 53 15.54 14.71 -4.98
N GLY A 54 15.17 15.87 -4.40
CA GLY A 54 15.57 17.19 -4.86
C GLY A 54 14.82 17.74 -6.09
N ARG A 55 13.76 17.07 -6.56
CA ARG A 55 12.90 17.55 -7.66
C ARG A 55 11.56 18.04 -7.14
N ALA A 56 11.11 19.20 -7.64
CA ALA A 56 9.89 19.88 -7.22
C ALA A 56 8.57 19.27 -7.75
N SER A 57 8.62 18.11 -8.41
CA SER A 57 7.41 17.44 -8.91
C SER A 57 6.85 16.48 -7.88
N ASN A 58 5.53 16.50 -7.71
CA ASN A 58 4.80 15.48 -6.93
C ASN A 58 5.06 14.11 -7.57
N GLU A 59 5.93 13.32 -6.94
CA GLU A 59 6.05 11.89 -7.23
C GLU A 59 4.70 11.22 -6.98
N ARG A 60 4.39 10.21 -7.78
CA ARG A 60 3.24 9.36 -7.54
C ARG A 60 3.65 8.38 -6.46
N SER A 61 2.98 8.43 -5.32
CA SER A 61 3.28 7.55 -4.22
C SER A 61 2.12 6.57 -3.98
N PRO A 62 2.34 5.45 -3.27
CA PRO A 62 1.28 4.59 -2.79
C PRO A 62 0.46 5.34 -1.73
N ASP A 63 -0.84 5.08 -1.64
CA ASP A 63 -1.68 5.86 -0.71
C ASP A 63 -1.25 5.70 0.77
N SER A 64 -0.70 4.54 1.16
CA SER A 64 -0.37 4.28 2.56
C SER A 64 0.82 3.37 2.82
N LEU A 65 1.40 3.51 4.01
CA LEU A 65 2.47 2.68 4.55
C LEU A 65 2.12 2.17 5.97
N PHE A 66 2.24 0.86 6.17
CA PHE A 66 2.13 0.20 7.47
C PHE A 66 3.42 -0.52 7.84
N TYR A 67 3.63 -0.74 9.13
CA TYR A 67 4.71 -1.57 9.65
C TYR A 67 4.14 -2.66 10.55
N ASN A 68 4.53 -3.90 10.27
CA ASN A 68 4.20 -5.04 11.12
C ASN A 68 5.27 -6.13 11.00
N ASP A 69 5.71 -6.67 12.15
CA ASP A 69 6.61 -7.82 12.27
C ASP A 69 7.84 -7.78 11.35
N GLY A 70 8.54 -6.64 11.33
CA GLY A 70 9.74 -6.47 10.49
C GLY A 70 9.46 -6.29 9.01
N VAL A 71 8.23 -5.95 8.62
CA VAL A 71 7.83 -5.73 7.23
C VAL A 71 7.19 -4.36 7.06
N LEU A 72 7.58 -3.66 6.00
CA LEU A 72 6.97 -2.42 5.53
C LEU A 72 5.96 -2.75 4.42
N TYR A 73 4.70 -2.40 4.63
CA TYR A 73 3.60 -2.68 3.69
C TYR A 73 3.14 -1.38 3.04
N PHE A 74 3.48 -1.20 1.78
CA PHE A 74 2.83 -0.22 0.94
C PHE A 74 1.46 -0.74 0.49
N VAL A 75 0.41 0.05 0.67
CA VAL A 75 -0.94 -0.32 0.24
C VAL A 75 -1.54 0.80 -0.60
N GLU A 76 -1.98 0.43 -1.80
CA GLU A 76 -2.67 1.28 -2.76
C GLU A 76 -4.16 0.89 -2.85
N PHE A 77 -5.05 1.84 -2.68
CA PHE A 77 -6.48 1.72 -2.80
C PHE A 77 -6.97 2.26 -4.16
N LYS A 78 -7.47 1.36 -5.01
CA LYS A 78 -8.08 1.71 -6.31
C LYS A 78 -9.58 1.44 -6.32
N SER A 79 -10.37 2.51 -6.27
CA SER A 79 -11.83 2.43 -6.44
C SER A 79 -12.28 2.10 -7.88
N GLY A 80 -11.40 2.32 -8.87
CA GLY A 80 -11.65 2.13 -10.30
C GLY A 80 -11.07 0.83 -10.88
N VAL A 81 -11.68 0.36 -11.99
CA VAL A 81 -11.27 -0.88 -12.67
C VAL A 81 -10.03 -0.70 -13.57
N ASN A 82 -9.70 0.54 -13.93
CA ASN A 82 -8.76 0.89 -15.00
C ASN A 82 -7.47 1.57 -14.51
N ALA A 83 -6.90 1.18 -13.37
CA ALA A 83 -5.54 1.60 -13.05
C ALA A 83 -4.57 0.95 -14.04
N LYS A 84 -3.87 1.77 -14.84
CA LYS A 84 -2.91 1.30 -15.85
C LYS A 84 -1.72 0.66 -15.15
N LYS A 85 -1.10 -0.32 -15.80
CA LYS A 85 0.00 -1.08 -15.19
C LYS A 85 1.22 -0.21 -14.93
N GLU A 86 1.48 0.68 -15.86
CA GLU A 86 2.57 1.64 -15.85
C GLU A 86 2.43 2.58 -14.65
N ASP A 87 1.20 2.98 -14.30
CA ASP A 87 0.95 3.89 -13.17
C ASP A 87 1.29 3.23 -11.82
N ILE A 88 0.91 1.96 -11.62
CA ILE A 88 1.23 1.21 -10.38
C ILE A 88 2.73 0.95 -10.28
N ARG A 89 3.39 0.57 -11.38
CA ARG A 89 4.84 0.36 -11.39
C ARG A 89 5.59 1.65 -11.07
N LEU A 90 5.18 2.77 -11.67
CA LEU A 90 5.76 4.07 -11.41
C LEU A 90 5.60 4.44 -9.93
N LYS A 91 4.41 4.24 -9.34
CA LYS A 91 4.17 4.44 -7.90
C LYS A 91 5.13 3.63 -7.03
N ILE A 92 5.38 2.37 -7.35
CA ILE A 92 6.34 1.53 -6.59
C ILE A 92 7.76 2.09 -6.69
N HIS A 93 8.21 2.42 -7.89
CA HIS A 93 9.56 2.95 -8.11
C HIS A 93 9.78 4.28 -7.37
N GLU A 94 8.82 5.20 -7.51
CA GLU A 94 8.87 6.50 -6.85
C GLU A 94 8.80 6.34 -5.33
N ALA A 95 7.90 5.51 -4.78
CA ALA A 95 7.84 5.23 -3.34
C ALA A 95 9.18 4.77 -2.76
N CYS A 96 9.83 3.81 -3.44
CA CYS A 96 11.10 3.27 -2.99
C CYS A 96 12.22 4.30 -3.10
N ALA A 97 12.20 5.16 -4.13
CA ALA A 97 13.13 6.27 -4.24
C ALA A 97 12.92 7.28 -3.10
N THR A 98 11.67 7.71 -2.85
CA THR A 98 11.32 8.61 -1.74
C THR A 98 11.79 8.03 -0.41
N LEU A 99 11.48 6.75 -0.14
CA LEU A 99 11.86 6.06 1.09
C LEU A 99 13.39 5.97 1.24
N PHE A 100 14.10 5.64 0.16
CA PHE A 100 15.56 5.56 0.17
C PHE A 100 16.21 6.89 0.54
N PHE A 101 15.79 7.98 -0.12
CA PHE A 101 16.34 9.30 0.16
C PHE A 101 15.95 9.79 1.56
N PHE A 102 14.71 9.54 1.99
CA PHE A 102 14.29 9.83 3.35
C PHE A 102 15.20 9.13 4.37
N CYS A 103 15.45 7.82 4.21
CA CYS A 103 16.31 7.06 5.11
C CYS A 103 17.73 7.62 5.14
N LYS A 104 18.29 7.94 3.96
CA LYS A 104 19.64 8.50 3.84
C LYS A 104 19.80 9.84 4.55
N GLU A 105 18.75 10.67 4.58
CA GLU A 105 18.76 11.99 5.20
C GLU A 105 18.47 11.95 6.71
N ASN A 106 17.65 11.00 7.16
CA ASN A 106 17.08 11.02 8.52
C ASN A 106 17.60 9.91 9.43
N ILE A 107 18.32 8.92 8.90
CA ILE A 107 18.86 7.79 9.67
C ILE A 107 20.38 7.82 9.58
N GLU A 108 21.03 8.08 10.72
CA GLU A 108 22.48 8.11 10.82
C GLU A 108 23.07 6.74 10.46
N SER A 109 24.15 6.75 9.68
CA SER A 109 24.82 5.54 9.17
C SER A 109 23.95 4.63 8.28
N PHE A 110 22.87 5.14 7.68
CA PHE A 110 22.08 4.39 6.70
C PHE A 110 22.84 4.23 5.38
N GLU A 111 23.18 2.99 5.04
CA GLU A 111 23.92 2.67 3.82
C GLU A 111 23.01 2.16 2.71
N LYS A 112 23.54 2.15 1.48
CA LYS A 112 22.83 1.63 0.31
C LYS A 112 22.37 0.18 0.51
N ASP A 113 23.26 -0.67 1.04
CA ASP A 113 22.99 -2.10 1.25
C ASP A 113 21.91 -2.34 2.31
N ASP A 114 21.66 -1.37 3.18
CA ASP A 114 20.61 -1.44 4.18
C ASP A 114 19.24 -1.35 3.55
N PHE A 115 19.10 -0.46 2.57
CA PHE A 115 17.86 -0.30 1.84
C PHE A 115 17.46 -1.59 1.10
N PHE A 116 18.41 -2.24 0.42
CA PHE A 116 18.15 -3.49 -0.31
C PHE A 116 17.84 -4.68 0.60
N ARG A 117 18.12 -4.57 1.91
CA ARG A 117 17.77 -5.58 2.90
C ARG A 117 16.39 -5.35 3.52
N LEU A 118 15.74 -4.21 3.26
CA LEU A 118 14.42 -3.92 3.80
C LEU A 118 13.39 -4.90 3.24
N ASN A 119 12.57 -5.46 4.13
CA ASN A 119 11.45 -6.28 3.73
C ASN A 119 10.23 -5.41 3.39
N ILE A 120 10.14 -5.01 2.11
CA ILE A 120 9.07 -4.15 1.60
C ILE A 120 8.08 -4.99 0.80
N LYS A 121 6.82 -5.00 1.23
CA LYS A 121 5.71 -5.63 0.51
C LYS A 121 4.78 -4.59 -0.09
N TYR A 122 4.15 -4.94 -1.21
CA TYR A 122 3.24 -4.05 -1.92
C TYR A 122 1.87 -4.70 -2.15
N GLY A 123 0.81 -4.06 -1.66
CA GLY A 123 -0.57 -4.49 -1.82
C GLY A 123 -1.40 -3.53 -2.65
N VAL A 124 -2.10 -4.03 -3.66
CA VAL A 124 -3.12 -3.25 -4.38
C VAL A 124 -4.51 -3.77 -4.02
N VAL A 125 -5.31 -2.92 -3.41
CA VAL A 125 -6.70 -3.17 -3.04
C VAL A 125 -7.60 -2.50 -4.06
N PHE A 126 -8.39 -3.26 -4.81
CA PHE A 126 -9.26 -2.71 -5.85
C PHE A 126 -10.71 -3.15 -5.75
N ARG A 127 -11.62 -2.28 -6.20
CA ARG A 127 -13.06 -2.59 -6.24
C ARG A 127 -13.39 -3.40 -7.48
N ASP A 128 -13.92 -4.62 -7.29
CA ASP A 128 -14.47 -5.39 -8.41
C ASP A 128 -15.89 -4.91 -8.76
N LYS A 129 -16.07 -4.36 -9.96
CA LYS A 129 -17.39 -3.99 -10.48
C LYS A 129 -18.02 -5.08 -11.36
N SER A 130 -17.33 -6.20 -11.60
CA SER A 130 -17.79 -7.23 -12.53
C SER A 130 -18.67 -8.31 -11.88
N LYS A 131 -19.86 -8.57 -12.46
CA LYS A 131 -20.78 -9.66 -12.07
C LYS A 131 -20.77 -10.78 -13.13
N GLY A 132 -21.05 -12.02 -12.72
CA GLY A 132 -21.29 -13.17 -13.61
C GLY A 132 -20.03 -13.79 -14.26
N ARG A 133 -20.15 -14.47 -15.41
CA ARG A 133 -19.01 -15.14 -16.13
C ARG A 133 -17.85 -14.19 -16.45
N LYS A 134 -18.12 -12.88 -16.62
CA LYS A 134 -17.07 -11.86 -16.74
C LYS A 134 -16.20 -11.76 -15.48
N ALA A 135 -16.73 -12.04 -14.28
CA ALA A 135 -15.96 -12.01 -13.05
C ALA A 135 -14.89 -13.12 -12.98
N MET A 136 -15.20 -14.32 -13.51
CA MET A 136 -14.24 -15.43 -13.58
C MET A 136 -13.18 -15.18 -14.65
N TYR A 137 -13.57 -14.75 -15.85
CA TYR A 137 -12.60 -14.33 -16.88
C TYR A 137 -11.72 -13.20 -16.38
N ASN A 138 -12.30 -12.15 -15.78
CA ASN A 138 -11.54 -11.07 -15.17
C ASN A 138 -10.65 -11.58 -14.04
N ALA A 139 -11.08 -12.54 -13.21
CA ALA A 139 -10.25 -13.10 -12.14
C ALA A 139 -9.05 -13.90 -12.70
N LEU A 140 -9.25 -14.69 -13.75
CA LEU A 140 -8.18 -15.40 -14.47
C LEU A 140 -7.23 -14.43 -15.17
N SER A 141 -7.74 -13.46 -15.91
CA SER A 141 -6.93 -12.39 -16.52
C SER A 141 -6.20 -11.53 -15.48
N ARG A 142 -6.76 -11.39 -14.26
CA ARG A 142 -6.12 -10.71 -13.12
C ARG A 142 -4.96 -11.51 -12.54
N SER A 143 -5.15 -12.82 -12.35
CA SER A 143 -4.10 -13.76 -11.92
C SER A 143 -2.93 -13.82 -12.90
N VAL A 144 -3.19 -13.66 -14.20
CA VAL A 144 -2.18 -13.81 -15.25
C VAL A 144 -1.48 -12.49 -15.62
N ALA A 145 -2.14 -11.33 -15.53
CA ALA A 145 -1.64 -10.15 -16.28
C ALA A 145 -1.72 -8.77 -15.64
N LYS A 146 -2.54 -8.50 -14.61
CA LYS A 146 -3.00 -7.10 -14.43
C LYS A 146 -1.89 -6.09 -14.10
N TYR A 147 -0.77 -6.53 -13.50
CA TYR A 147 0.38 -5.66 -13.26
C TYR A 147 1.76 -6.31 -13.49
N SER A 148 1.84 -7.64 -13.63
CA SER A 148 3.10 -8.40 -13.62
C SER A 148 4.05 -7.89 -12.52
N LEU A 149 3.53 -7.70 -11.30
CA LEU A 149 4.31 -7.18 -10.16
C LEU A 149 5.30 -8.21 -9.66
N ASN A 150 5.07 -9.50 -9.93
CA ASN A 150 6.01 -10.58 -9.66
C ASN A 150 7.38 -10.35 -10.34
N ASN A 151 7.44 -9.52 -11.39
CA ASN A 151 8.71 -9.15 -12.03
C ASN A 151 9.50 -8.10 -11.23
N LEU A 152 8.87 -7.46 -10.23
CA LEU A 152 9.51 -6.53 -9.29
C LEU A 152 9.88 -7.21 -7.97
N GLU A 153 9.34 -8.42 -7.73
CA GLU A 153 9.69 -9.26 -6.59
C GLU A 153 11.17 -9.65 -6.67
N GLY A 154 11.89 -9.49 -5.56
CA GLY A 154 13.33 -9.76 -5.48
C GLY A 154 14.23 -8.68 -6.11
N TYR A 155 13.65 -7.61 -6.68
CA TYR A 155 14.41 -6.46 -7.17
C TYR A 155 14.19 -5.21 -6.29
N ILE A 156 12.92 -4.83 -6.06
CA ILE A 156 12.56 -3.62 -5.30
C ILE A 156 11.65 -3.94 -4.12
N ILE A 157 10.79 -4.95 -4.26
CA ILE A 157 9.87 -5.42 -3.23
C ILE A 157 10.09 -6.91 -2.99
N SER A 158 9.81 -7.39 -1.79
CA SER A 158 9.91 -8.82 -1.46
C SER A 158 8.70 -9.60 -1.95
N GLU A 159 7.51 -8.99 -1.93
CA GLU A 159 6.25 -9.63 -2.32
C GLU A 159 5.25 -8.58 -2.83
N ALA A 160 4.48 -8.94 -3.85
CA ALA A 160 3.38 -8.13 -4.37
C ALA A 160 2.05 -8.90 -4.38
N ALA A 161 0.98 -8.28 -3.90
CA ALA A 161 -0.34 -8.87 -3.91
C ALA A 161 -1.40 -7.91 -4.46
N THR A 162 -2.38 -8.47 -5.17
CA THR A 162 -3.51 -7.71 -5.70
C THR A 162 -4.82 -8.36 -5.26
N VAL A 163 -5.67 -7.63 -4.53
CA VAL A 163 -6.86 -8.17 -3.89
C VAL A 163 -8.09 -7.32 -4.17
N SER A 164 -9.25 -7.99 -4.22
CA SER A 164 -10.54 -7.32 -4.48
C SER A 164 -11.76 -7.93 -3.83
N LYS A 165 -11.67 -9.17 -3.36
CA LYS A 165 -12.75 -9.78 -2.56
C LYS A 165 -12.56 -9.39 -1.10
N GLY A 166 -13.65 -9.06 -0.41
CA GLY A 166 -13.62 -8.56 0.97
C GLY A 166 -12.80 -9.41 1.93
N GLN A 167 -12.97 -10.74 1.91
CA GLN A 167 -12.18 -11.65 2.75
C GLN A 167 -10.66 -11.54 2.52
N TYR A 168 -10.22 -11.33 1.27
CA TYR A 168 -8.79 -11.22 0.94
C TYR A 168 -8.25 -9.81 1.23
N ILE A 169 -9.10 -8.79 1.08
CA ILE A 169 -8.79 -7.43 1.53
C ILE A 169 -8.58 -7.42 3.05
N LEU A 170 -9.51 -8.01 3.81
CA LEU A 170 -9.40 -8.12 5.27
C LEU A 170 -8.12 -8.86 5.66
N LYS A 171 -7.83 -10.00 5.02
CA LYS A 171 -6.59 -10.76 5.27
C LYS A 171 -5.35 -9.89 5.04
N MET A 172 -5.23 -9.25 3.87
CA MET A 172 -4.09 -8.38 3.55
C MET A 172 -3.92 -7.25 4.58
N LEU A 173 -5.01 -6.57 4.95
CA LEU A 173 -4.95 -5.48 5.92
C LEU A 173 -4.60 -6.00 7.33
N ARG A 174 -5.05 -7.19 7.73
CA ARG A 174 -4.64 -7.81 8.99
C ARG A 174 -3.16 -8.16 8.98
N ASP A 175 -2.65 -8.70 7.89
CA ASP A 175 -1.22 -9.00 7.74
C ASP A 175 -0.39 -7.71 7.82
N ALA A 176 -0.84 -6.64 7.16
CA ALA A 176 -0.16 -5.33 7.16
C ALA A 176 -0.21 -4.60 8.52
N THR A 177 -1.27 -4.81 9.31
CA THR A 177 -1.52 -4.06 10.56
C THR A 177 -1.24 -4.86 11.83
N GLY A 178 -0.82 -6.11 11.72
CA GLY A 178 -0.62 -6.99 12.88
C GLY A 178 -1.94 -7.39 13.54
N TRP A 179 -2.92 -7.77 12.72
CA TRP A 179 -4.25 -8.23 13.14
C TRP A 179 -5.12 -7.19 13.88
N LYS A 180 -4.71 -5.91 13.84
CA LYS A 180 -5.45 -4.79 14.44
C LYS A 180 -6.77 -4.46 13.76
N VAL A 181 -6.96 -4.88 12.50
CA VAL A 181 -8.23 -4.72 11.77
C VAL A 181 -9.14 -5.91 12.09
N PRO A 182 -10.19 -5.74 12.92
CA PRO A 182 -11.07 -6.84 13.30
C PRO A 182 -12.07 -7.21 12.21
N TYR A 183 -12.52 -6.21 11.45
CA TYR A 183 -13.46 -6.33 10.33
C TYR A 183 -13.24 -5.17 9.36
N ILE A 184 -13.80 -5.29 8.16
CA ILE A 184 -13.92 -4.19 7.22
C ILE A 184 -15.36 -4.07 6.73
N GLU A 185 -15.79 -2.84 6.45
CA GLU A 185 -17.02 -2.57 5.73
C GLU A 185 -16.68 -2.03 4.34
N LEU A 186 -17.22 -2.67 3.30
CA LEU A 186 -17.01 -2.26 1.92
C LEU A 186 -18.27 -1.60 1.36
N HIS A 187 -18.11 -0.36 0.89
CA HIS A 187 -19.19 0.42 0.28
C HIS A 187 -19.47 -0.04 -1.16
N SER A 188 -20.28 -1.09 -1.33
CA SER A 188 -20.58 -1.72 -2.63
C SER A 188 -22.08 -1.72 -2.99
N GLY A 189 -22.78 -0.60 -2.79
CA GLY A 189 -24.23 -0.49 -3.08
C GLY A 189 -25.13 -1.20 -2.07
N THR A 190 -24.60 -2.20 -1.38
CA THR A 190 -25.05 -2.72 -0.09
C THR A 190 -23.83 -2.79 0.81
N ASN A 191 -23.95 -2.33 2.06
CA ASN A 191 -22.86 -2.40 3.03
C ASN A 191 -22.68 -3.85 3.45
N ILE A 192 -21.49 -4.41 3.19
CA ILE A 192 -21.16 -5.77 3.59
C ILE A 192 -20.02 -5.68 4.58
N LYS A 193 -20.28 -6.14 5.81
CA LYS A 193 -19.27 -6.33 6.85
C LYS A 193 -18.66 -7.70 6.71
N PHE A 194 -17.34 -7.74 6.64
CA PHE A 194 -16.56 -8.99 6.61
C PHE A 194 -15.95 -9.20 7.98
N PHE A 195 -16.33 -10.31 8.62
CA PHE A 195 -15.70 -10.84 9.83
C PHE A 195 -14.89 -12.07 9.44
N CYS A 196 -13.91 -12.44 10.26
CA CYS A 196 -13.31 -13.78 10.18
C CYS A 196 -14.22 -14.81 10.85
#